data_AF-A0A452ZYI8-F1
#
_entry.id   AF-A0A452ZYI8-F1
#
_cell.length_a   1.000
_cell.length_b   1.000
_cell.length_c   1.000
_cell.angle_alpha   90.00
_cell.angle_beta   90.00
_cell.angle_gamma   90.00
#
_symmetry.space_group_name_H-M   'P 1'
#
loop_
_entity.id
_entity.type
_entity.pdbx_description
1 polymer ?
#
loop_
_entity_poly.entity_id
_entity_poly.type
_entity_poly.pdbx_seq_one_letter_code
_entity_poly.pdbx_strand_id
1 'polypeptide(L)'
;CFAPTLRAAKFGSCEFPELTAPSPKFPRLKQLTLCRVSISEDSLHGMLSGCIALESLSLDRNIGIGRLCISSPTVRRFSFSPHRDKQGIVTCQELLVQDVPCLERLILHDSHIGPATIRITGAPKLELLGLLSHGISTLKPGTTVLQVAIRPIAHSTFLYTTSYHSYSHLFYFPPEND
;
A
#
# COMPACT_ATOMS: atom_id res chain seq x y z
N CYS A 1 10.41 -11.75 22.52
CA CYS A 1 9.25 -11.17 23.24
C CYS A 1 8.11 -10.96 22.25
N PHE A 2 6.94 -11.55 22.51
CA PHE A 2 5.74 -11.35 21.67
C PHE A 2 5.00 -10.11 22.19
N ALA A 3 4.63 -9.19 21.31
CA ALA A 3 3.95 -7.93 21.65
C ALA A 3 2.47 -8.00 21.22
N PRO A 4 1.60 -8.72 21.96
CA PRO A 4 0.20 -8.94 21.56
C PRO A 4 -0.64 -7.67 21.56
N THR A 5 -0.16 -6.61 22.20
CA THR A 5 -0.80 -5.29 22.28
C THR A 5 -0.35 -4.32 21.20
N LEU A 6 0.62 -4.69 20.36
CA LEU A 6 1.16 -3.81 19.33
C LEU A 6 0.06 -3.40 18.35
N ARG A 7 -0.16 -2.08 18.19
CA ARG A 7 -1.19 -1.51 17.31
C ARG A 7 -0.62 -0.85 16.05
N ALA A 8 0.62 -0.39 16.10
CA ALA A 8 1.30 0.20 14.96
C ALA A 8 2.73 -0.33 14.91
N ALA A 9 3.21 -0.67 13.71
CA ALA A 9 4.55 -1.14 13.48
C ALA A 9 5.13 -0.49 12.22
N LYS A 10 6.37 -0.04 12.32
CA LYS A 10 7.12 0.48 11.19
C LYS A 10 8.49 -0.18 11.19
N PHE A 11 8.79 -0.86 10.08
CA PHE A 11 10.09 -1.46 9.83
C PHE A 11 10.74 -0.76 8.65
N GLY A 12 12.05 -0.53 8.75
CA GLY A 12 12.78 0.28 7.80
C GLY A 12 14.20 -0.22 7.61
N SER A 13 14.65 -0.34 6.36
CA SER A 13 16.05 -0.66 6.02
C SER A 13 16.59 -1.90 6.75
N CYS A 14 15.77 -2.95 6.83
CA CYS A 14 16.10 -4.20 7.50
C CYS A 14 15.75 -5.41 6.63
N GLU A 15 16.22 -6.58 7.05
CA GLU A 15 15.94 -7.85 6.39
C GLU A 15 15.03 -8.69 7.28
N PHE A 16 13.94 -9.20 6.70
CA PHE A 16 13.08 -10.17 7.36
C PHE A 16 13.58 -11.58 7.00
N PRO A 17 13.76 -12.46 7.99
CA PRO A 17 14.11 -13.84 7.72
C PRO A 17 12.95 -14.54 7.00
N GLU A 18 13.28 -15.54 6.20
CA GLU A 18 12.26 -16.43 5.64
C GLU A 18 11.46 -17.09 6.78
N LEU A 19 10.15 -16.83 6.81
CA LEU A 19 9.26 -17.34 7.85
C LEU A 19 8.98 -18.84 7.62
N THR A 20 9.90 -19.68 8.07
CA THR A 20 9.78 -21.16 8.06
C THR A 20 9.09 -21.73 9.32
N ALA A 21 8.91 -20.89 10.33
CA ALA A 21 8.24 -21.16 11.61
C ALA A 21 6.87 -20.45 11.66
N PRO A 22 5.95 -20.77 12.59
CA PRO A 22 4.68 -20.05 12.68
C PRO A 22 4.90 -18.53 12.78
N SER A 23 4.40 -17.81 11.78
CA SER A 23 4.59 -16.37 11.63
C SER A 23 4.20 -15.61 12.90
N PRO A 24 4.95 -14.58 13.29
CA PRO A 24 4.60 -13.76 14.44
C PRO A 24 3.21 -13.15 14.22
N LYS A 25 2.31 -13.36 15.19
CA LYS A 25 0.93 -12.90 15.13
C LYS A 25 0.83 -11.58 15.88
N PHE A 26 0.37 -10.55 15.17
CA PHE A 26 0.06 -9.25 15.77
C PHE A 26 -1.44 -8.98 15.63
N PRO A 27 -2.30 -9.69 16.39
CA PRO A 27 -3.75 -9.66 16.18
C PRO A 27 -4.38 -8.30 16.43
N ARG A 28 -3.68 -7.41 17.14
CA ARG A 28 -4.13 -6.03 17.44
C ARG A 28 -3.47 -4.98 16.54
N LEU A 29 -2.63 -5.38 15.60
CA LEU A 29 -1.95 -4.44 14.71
C LEU A 29 -2.94 -3.84 13.73
N LYS A 30 -3.09 -2.52 13.79
CA LYS A 30 -3.94 -1.72 12.91
C LYS A 30 -3.16 -1.06 11.80
N GLN A 31 -1.87 -0.76 12.02
CA GLN A 31 -1.04 -0.04 11.06
C GLN A 31 0.29 -0.75 10.87
N LEU A 32 0.62 -1.04 9.61
CA LEU A 32 1.90 -1.62 9.23
C LEU A 32 2.54 -0.78 8.13
N THR A 33 3.80 -0.42 8.34
CA THR A 33 4.63 0.24 7.32
C THR A 33 5.94 -0.52 7.17
N LEU A 34 6.24 -0.96 5.94
CA LEU A 34 7.52 -1.54 5.56
C LEU A 34 8.17 -0.62 4.55
N CYS A 35 9.36 -0.10 4.87
CA CYS A 35 10.10 0.82 4.00
C CYS A 35 11.51 0.29 3.72
N ARG A 36 11.84 0.04 2.45
CA ARG A 36 13.16 -0.51 2.06
C ARG A 36 13.52 -1.77 2.84
N VAL A 37 12.52 -2.63 3.10
CA VAL A 37 12.70 -3.90 3.78
C VAL A 37 12.96 -4.98 2.73
N SER A 38 13.94 -5.86 2.98
CA SER A 38 14.12 -7.09 2.21
C SER A 38 13.21 -8.18 2.77
N ILE A 39 12.22 -8.60 1.99
CA ILE A 39 11.20 -9.57 2.41
C ILE A 39 10.63 -10.31 1.18
N SER A 40 10.50 -11.63 1.27
CA SER A 40 9.84 -12.43 0.23
C SER A 40 8.32 -12.23 0.24
N GLU A 41 7.67 -12.54 -0.89
CA GLU A 41 6.20 -12.51 -0.97
C GLU A 41 5.58 -13.42 0.11
N ASP A 42 6.08 -14.64 0.28
CA ASP A 42 5.58 -15.61 1.25
C ASP A 42 5.74 -15.13 2.69
N SER A 43 6.88 -14.52 3.03
CA SER A 43 7.10 -13.96 4.37
C SER A 43 6.19 -12.75 4.65
N LEU A 44 5.91 -11.92 3.64
CA LEU A 44 4.94 -10.84 3.77
C LEU A 44 3.53 -11.39 4.00
N HIS A 45 3.09 -12.39 3.23
CA HIS A 45 1.79 -13.06 3.43
C HIS A 45 1.69 -13.70 4.80
N GLY A 46 2.75 -14.39 5.24
CA GLY A 46 2.84 -14.98 6.57
C GLY A 46 2.63 -13.95 7.67
N MET A 47 3.27 -12.79 7.57
CA MET A 47 3.09 -11.69 8.51
C MET A 47 1.67 -11.10 8.47
N LEU A 48 1.12 -10.84 7.28
CA LEU A 48 -0.22 -10.26 7.12
C LEU A 48 -1.32 -11.20 7.63
N SER A 49 -1.16 -12.52 7.48
CA SER A 49 -2.12 -13.52 7.95
C SER A 49 -2.38 -13.47 9.46
N GLY A 50 -1.38 -13.02 10.24
CA GLY A 50 -1.47 -12.84 11.69
C GLY A 50 -2.03 -11.49 12.14
N CYS A 51 -2.23 -10.55 11.20
CA CYS A 51 -2.64 -9.17 11.46
C CYS A 51 -4.13 -8.95 11.14
N ILE A 52 -5.00 -9.64 11.89
CA ILE A 52 -6.46 -9.67 11.65
C ILE A 52 -7.19 -8.33 11.87
N ALA A 53 -6.53 -7.34 12.47
CA ALA A 53 -7.10 -6.02 12.74
C ALA A 53 -6.47 -4.92 11.85
N LEU A 54 -5.73 -5.30 10.81
CA LEU A 54 -4.94 -4.37 10.01
C LEU A 54 -5.85 -3.46 9.17
N GLU A 55 -5.81 -2.15 9.44
CA GLU A 55 -6.62 -1.14 8.76
C GLU A 55 -5.78 -0.35 7.73
N SER A 56 -4.47 -0.22 7.96
CA SER A 56 -3.57 0.56 7.10
C SER A 56 -2.29 -0.22 6.79
N LEU A 57 -2.03 -0.42 5.50
CA LEU A 57 -0.82 -1.07 4.98
C LEU A 57 -0.04 -0.08 4.11
N SER A 58 1.25 0.07 4.36
CA SER A 58 2.15 0.85 3.52
C SER A 58 3.39 0.03 3.17
N LEU A 59 3.64 -0.13 1.87
CA LEU A 59 4.78 -0.85 1.33
C LEU A 59 5.58 0.10 0.44
N ASP A 60 6.72 0.58 0.95
CA ASP A 60 7.52 1.61 0.30
C ASP A 60 8.89 1.07 -0.10
N ARG A 61 9.10 0.83 -1.40
CA ARG A 61 10.37 0.38 -2.00
C ARG A 61 10.94 -0.88 -1.34
N ASN A 62 10.10 -1.86 -1.03
CA ASN A 62 10.55 -3.13 -0.45
C ASN A 62 11.16 -4.06 -1.51
N ILE A 63 12.19 -4.80 -1.12
CA ILE A 63 13.03 -5.63 -1.97
C ILE A 63 12.59 -7.09 -1.82
N GLY A 64 12.70 -7.88 -2.89
CA GLY A 64 12.37 -9.32 -2.87
C GLY A 64 10.94 -9.66 -3.30
N ILE A 65 10.11 -8.65 -3.61
CA ILE A 65 8.73 -8.82 -4.08
C ILE A 65 8.70 -8.66 -5.61
N GLY A 66 8.60 -9.78 -6.32
CA GLY A 66 8.45 -9.81 -7.78
C GLY A 66 6.99 -9.72 -8.24
N ARG A 67 6.09 -10.35 -7.49
CA ARG A 67 4.64 -10.26 -7.62
C ARG A 67 4.09 -10.00 -6.22
N LEU A 68 3.10 -9.12 -6.13
CA LEU A 68 2.49 -8.76 -4.85
C LEU A 68 1.00 -9.06 -4.91
N CYS A 69 0.57 -10.08 -4.19
CA CYS A 69 -0.85 -10.30 -3.92
C CYS A 69 -1.21 -9.76 -2.53
N ILE A 70 -2.21 -8.90 -2.43
CA ILE A 70 -2.77 -8.43 -1.17
C ILE A 70 -4.21 -8.90 -1.07
N SER A 71 -4.47 -9.72 -0.05
CA SER A 71 -5.82 -10.07 0.40
C SER A 71 -5.93 -9.79 1.89
N SER A 72 -6.97 -9.06 2.28
CA SER A 72 -7.21 -8.74 3.67
C SER A 72 -8.66 -8.27 3.88
N PRO A 73 -9.40 -8.86 4.82
CA PRO A 73 -10.77 -8.45 5.08
C PRO A 73 -10.89 -7.07 5.75
N THR A 74 -9.81 -6.56 6.35
CA THR A 74 -9.85 -5.37 7.23
C THR A 74 -9.12 -4.16 6.68
N VAL A 75 -8.21 -4.32 5.72
CA VAL A 75 -7.41 -3.21 5.18
C VAL A 75 -8.34 -2.20 4.50
N ARG A 76 -8.25 -0.94 4.96
CA ARG A 76 -8.98 0.21 4.44
C ARG A 76 -8.10 1.15 3.63
N ARG A 77 -6.82 1.23 3.97
CA ARG A 77 -5.86 2.11 3.33
C ARG A 77 -4.65 1.31 2.91
N PHE A 78 -4.32 1.38 1.63
CA PHE A 78 -3.14 0.72 1.08
C PHE A 78 -2.31 1.74 0.28
N SER A 79 -1.04 1.89 0.63
CA SER A 79 -0.08 2.60 -0.21
C SER A 79 1.06 1.70 -0.65
N PHE A 80 1.46 1.86 -1.91
CA PHE A 80 2.49 1.03 -2.53
C PHE A 80 3.44 1.88 -3.37
N SER A 81 4.74 1.65 -3.19
CA SER A 81 5.82 2.14 -4.05
C SER A 81 6.73 0.97 -4.39
N PRO A 82 6.98 0.66 -5.67
CA PRO A 82 7.85 -0.44 -6.05
C PRO A 82 9.32 -0.12 -5.74
N HIS A 83 10.11 -1.16 -5.47
CA HIS A 83 11.56 -1.04 -5.47
C HIS A 83 12.11 -1.02 -6.90
N ARG A 84 13.22 -0.32 -7.10
CA ARG A 84 13.98 -0.29 -8.34
C ARG A 84 15.38 -0.83 -8.09
N ASP A 85 15.84 -1.72 -8.95
CA ASP A 85 17.22 -2.21 -8.88
C ASP A 85 18.23 -1.12 -9.27
N LYS A 86 19.52 -1.50 -9.29
CA LYS A 86 20.61 -0.58 -9.63
C LYS A 86 20.54 -0.08 -11.08
N GLN A 87 19.78 -0.76 -11.93
CA GLN A 87 19.54 -0.43 -13.34
C GLN A 87 18.28 0.42 -13.52
N GLY A 88 17.57 0.74 -12.43
CA GLY A 88 16.34 1.53 -12.45
C GLY A 88 15.10 0.72 -12.82
N ILE A 89 15.23 -0.61 -12.96
CA ILE A 89 14.14 -1.51 -13.34
C ILE A 89 13.30 -1.80 -12.11
N VAL A 90 11.98 -1.69 -12.28
CA VAL A 90 10.99 -2.05 -11.26
C VAL A 90 11.05 -3.55 -10.98
N THR A 91 11.23 -3.92 -9.72
CA THR A 91 11.31 -5.34 -9.36
C THR A 91 9.93 -6.01 -9.28
N CYS A 92 8.91 -5.28 -8.83
CA CYS A 92 7.55 -5.80 -8.69
C CYS A 92 6.77 -5.62 -10.00
N GLN A 93 6.56 -6.70 -10.75
CA GLN A 93 5.93 -6.67 -12.07
C GLN A 93 4.40 -6.72 -12.01
N GLU A 94 3.82 -7.33 -10.98
CA GLU A 94 2.38 -7.46 -10.84
C GLU A 94 1.92 -7.09 -9.42
N LEU A 95 0.92 -6.21 -9.32
CA LEU A 95 0.21 -5.89 -8.08
C LEU A 95 -1.24 -6.37 -8.19
N LEU A 96 -1.61 -7.32 -7.34
CA LEU A 96 -2.96 -7.86 -7.22
C LEU A 96 -3.54 -7.44 -5.88
N VAL A 97 -4.65 -6.69 -5.92
CA VAL A 97 -5.47 -6.40 -4.75
C VAL A 97 -6.73 -7.22 -4.91
N GLN A 98 -6.81 -8.33 -4.18
CA GLN A 98 -7.87 -9.32 -4.33
C GLN A 98 -8.59 -9.55 -3.00
N ASP A 99 -9.92 -9.54 -3.02
CA ASP A 99 -10.76 -9.83 -1.85
C ASP A 99 -10.42 -8.91 -0.67
N VAL A 100 -10.36 -7.60 -0.95
CA VAL A 100 -10.13 -6.54 0.05
C VAL A 100 -11.41 -5.71 0.21
N PRO A 101 -12.46 -6.28 0.83
CA PRO A 101 -13.82 -5.70 0.82
C PRO A 101 -13.94 -4.37 1.56
N CYS A 102 -12.99 -4.06 2.45
CA CYS A 102 -12.97 -2.83 3.24
C CYS A 102 -12.07 -1.74 2.66
N LEU A 103 -11.41 -1.97 1.52
CA LEU A 103 -10.47 -1.00 0.96
C LEU A 103 -11.20 0.28 0.56
N GLU A 104 -10.87 1.40 1.20
CA GLU A 104 -11.42 2.74 0.95
C GLU A 104 -10.46 3.56 0.06
N ARG A 105 -9.15 3.39 0.26
CA ARG A 105 -8.12 4.20 -0.40
C ARG A 105 -6.92 3.37 -0.85
N LEU A 106 -6.57 3.48 -2.12
CA LEU A 106 -5.35 2.94 -2.71
C LEU A 106 -4.50 4.07 -3.29
N ILE A 107 -3.26 4.21 -2.85
CA ILE A 107 -2.31 5.20 -3.36
C ILE A 107 -1.08 4.48 -3.92
N LEU A 108 -0.82 4.71 -5.20
CA LEU A 108 0.33 4.18 -5.92
C LEU A 108 1.33 5.32 -6.15
N HIS A 109 2.51 5.17 -5.57
CA HIS A 109 3.60 6.12 -5.74
C HIS A 109 4.51 5.67 -6.89
N ASP A 110 5.03 6.66 -7.62
CA ASP A 110 5.95 6.50 -8.74
C ASP A 110 5.34 5.78 -9.96
N SER A 111 4.09 6.12 -10.31
CA SER A 111 3.29 5.41 -11.33
C SER A 111 3.79 5.53 -12.78
N HIS A 112 4.76 6.40 -13.06
CA HIS A 112 5.33 6.55 -14.41
C HIS A 112 6.11 5.32 -14.86
N ILE A 113 6.61 4.55 -13.91
CA ILE A 113 7.24 3.24 -14.11
C ILE A 113 6.82 2.42 -12.88
N GLY A 114 5.52 2.14 -12.78
CA GLY A 114 4.95 1.26 -11.75
C GLY A 114 5.09 -0.22 -12.14
N PRO A 115 4.46 -1.15 -11.38
CA PRO A 115 4.30 -2.53 -11.84
C PRO A 115 3.71 -2.58 -13.24
N ALA A 116 4.17 -3.53 -14.06
CA ALA A 116 3.67 -3.73 -15.42
C ALA A 116 2.17 -4.05 -15.45
N THR A 117 1.63 -4.65 -14.37
CA THR A 117 0.22 -4.99 -14.26
C THR A 117 -0.31 -4.67 -12.87
N ILE A 118 -1.47 -4.02 -12.82
CA ILE A 118 -2.20 -3.75 -11.58
C ILE A 118 -3.63 -4.25 -11.75
N ARG A 119 -4.08 -5.15 -10.88
CA ARG A 119 -5.44 -5.69 -10.90
C ARG A 119 -6.07 -5.53 -9.53
N ILE A 120 -7.31 -5.05 -9.53
CA ILE A 120 -8.09 -4.83 -8.32
C ILE A 120 -9.40 -5.59 -8.49
N THR A 121 -9.65 -6.56 -7.62
CA THR A 121 -10.85 -7.39 -7.62
C THR A 121 -11.38 -7.51 -6.19
N GLY A 122 -12.71 -7.50 -6.02
CA GLY A 122 -13.31 -7.65 -4.69
C GLY A 122 -13.04 -6.48 -3.72
N ALA A 123 -12.94 -5.24 -4.23
CA ALA A 123 -12.79 -4.02 -3.44
C ALA A 123 -13.96 -3.02 -3.64
N PRO A 124 -15.21 -3.40 -3.28
CA PRO A 124 -16.42 -2.61 -3.53
C PRO A 124 -16.48 -1.25 -2.80
N LYS A 125 -15.68 -1.04 -1.75
CA LYS A 125 -15.64 0.22 -0.98
C LYS A 125 -14.55 1.17 -1.44
N LEU A 126 -13.83 0.86 -2.53
CA LEU A 126 -12.73 1.71 -2.98
C LEU A 126 -13.32 3.03 -3.46
N GLU A 127 -12.99 4.13 -2.77
CA GLU A 127 -13.45 5.47 -3.10
C GLU A 127 -12.35 6.30 -3.77
N LEU A 128 -11.10 6.03 -3.41
CA LEU A 128 -9.93 6.77 -3.89
C LEU A 128 -8.88 5.83 -4.48
N LEU A 129 -8.55 6.05 -5.75
CA LEU A 129 -7.38 5.49 -6.42
C LEU A 129 -6.46 6.65 -6.83
N GLY A 130 -5.37 6.86 -6.09
CA GLY A 130 -4.39 7.91 -6.33
C GLY A 130 -3.17 7.37 -7.09
N LEU A 131 -2.77 8.05 -8.16
CA LEU A 131 -1.52 7.80 -8.90
C LEU A 131 -0.61 9.02 -8.73
N LEU A 132 0.50 8.86 -8.01
CA LEU A 132 1.45 9.94 -7.74
C LEU A 132 2.75 9.68 -8.50
N SER A 133 3.27 10.70 -9.19
CA SER A 133 4.44 10.56 -10.05
C SER A 133 5.49 11.66 -9.80
N HIS A 134 6.77 11.35 -10.05
CA HIS A 134 7.89 12.25 -9.72
C HIS A 134 8.15 13.38 -10.74
N GLY A 135 7.40 13.45 -11.85
CA GLY A 135 7.77 14.28 -13.02
C GLY A 135 7.03 15.62 -13.20
N ILE A 136 6.22 16.09 -12.26
CA ILE A 136 5.40 17.30 -12.45
C ILE A 136 6.05 18.50 -11.74
N SER A 137 6.59 19.45 -12.51
CA SER A 137 7.35 20.59 -12.00
C SER A 137 6.55 21.89 -11.88
N THR A 138 5.41 22.06 -12.55
CA THR A 138 4.49 23.21 -12.40
C THR A 138 3.05 22.84 -12.74
N LEU A 139 2.04 23.34 -12.00
CA LEU A 139 0.63 23.24 -12.38
C LEU A 139 -0.17 24.44 -11.88
N LYS A 140 -0.85 25.15 -12.80
CA LYS A 140 -1.75 26.28 -12.49
C LYS A 140 -3.20 25.79 -12.46
N PRO A 141 -4.08 26.33 -11.60
CA PRO A 141 -5.48 25.91 -11.53
C PRO A 141 -6.20 26.27 -12.83
N GLY A 142 -6.64 25.25 -13.57
CA GLY A 142 -7.42 25.39 -14.79
C GLY A 142 -8.56 24.39 -14.76
N THR A 143 -9.78 24.92 -14.86
CA THR A 143 -11.04 24.19 -14.93
C THR A 143 -10.95 23.14 -16.05
N THR A 144 -11.25 21.88 -15.72
CA THR A 144 -11.71 20.74 -16.54
C THR A 144 -10.82 19.49 -16.40
N VAL A 145 -11.43 18.34 -16.06
CA VAL A 145 -10.88 16.97 -16.14
C VAL A 145 -12.06 16.01 -16.32
N LEU A 146 -12.06 14.90 -17.07
CA LEU A 146 -11.49 14.40 -18.34
C LEU A 146 -12.02 12.95 -18.46
N GLN A 147 -12.22 12.44 -19.69
CA GLN A 147 -12.75 11.10 -19.97
C GLN A 147 -11.72 9.98 -19.69
N VAL A 148 -12.15 8.93 -19.01
CA VAL A 148 -11.45 7.64 -18.94
C VAL A 148 -12.25 6.62 -19.77
N ALA A 149 -11.62 6.03 -20.79
CA ALA A 149 -12.21 4.91 -21.53
C ALA A 149 -12.05 3.61 -20.73
N ILE A 150 -12.87 3.44 -19.70
CA ILE A 150 -13.20 2.13 -19.13
C ILE A 150 -14.40 1.62 -19.92
N ARG A 151 -14.25 0.52 -20.67
CA ARG A 151 -15.42 -0.19 -21.17
C ARG A 151 -16.17 -0.84 -19.99
N PRO A 152 -17.51 -0.80 -19.99
CA PRO A 152 -18.29 -0.58 -18.79
C PRO A 152 -18.51 -1.87 -18.00
N ILE A 153 -18.24 -1.82 -16.70
CA ILE A 153 -19.06 -2.52 -15.72
C ILE A 153 -19.66 -1.43 -14.83
N ALA A 154 -20.97 -1.50 -14.70
CA ALA A 154 -21.84 -0.43 -14.27
C ALA A 154 -21.57 0.05 -12.83
N HIS A 155 -21.79 1.36 -12.65
CA HIS A 155 -21.94 2.07 -11.38
C HIS A 155 -20.75 2.05 -10.40
N SER A 156 -19.79 2.95 -10.63
CA SER A 156 -19.12 3.70 -9.54
C SER A 156 -18.48 4.97 -10.12
N THR A 157 -18.99 6.12 -9.69
CA THR A 157 -18.44 7.45 -10.04
C THR A 157 -17.25 7.72 -9.13
N PHE A 158 -16.02 7.65 -9.65
CA PHE A 158 -14.82 7.99 -8.88
C PHE A 158 -14.51 9.48 -9.02
N LEU A 159 -14.40 10.16 -7.88
CA LEU A 159 -14.00 11.57 -7.79
C LEU A 159 -12.50 11.66 -7.51
N TYR A 160 -11.78 12.37 -8.37
CA TYR A 160 -10.37 12.68 -8.21
C TYR A 160 -10.19 13.84 -7.24
N THR A 161 -9.30 13.69 -6.26
CA THR A 161 -8.76 14.82 -5.50
C THR A 161 -7.26 14.65 -5.34
N THR A 162 -6.50 15.71 -5.63
CA THR A 162 -5.08 15.81 -5.27
C THR A 162 -4.90 17.06 -4.42
N SER A 163 -4.49 16.86 -3.18
CA SER A 163 -3.75 17.85 -2.39
C SER A 163 -2.60 17.08 -1.72
N TYR A 164 -1.42 17.69 -1.59
CA TYR A 164 -0.61 17.63 -0.36
C TYR A 164 0.65 18.50 -0.47
N HIS A 165 0.95 19.15 0.65
CA HIS A 165 2.20 19.81 1.00
C HIS A 165 3.35 18.80 1.21
N SER A 166 4.58 19.17 0.85
CA SER A 166 5.80 18.53 1.35
C SER A 166 6.11 19.02 2.75
N TYR A 167 6.46 18.12 3.68
CA TYR A 167 7.62 18.22 4.59
C TYR A 167 7.92 16.85 5.24
N SER A 168 9.20 16.59 5.46
CA SER A 168 9.72 15.57 6.36
C SER A 168 9.34 15.88 7.81
N HIS A 169 8.46 15.11 8.44
CA HIS A 169 8.30 15.09 9.90
C HIS A 169 7.83 13.72 10.40
N LEU A 170 8.41 13.29 11.53
CA LEU A 170 7.91 12.22 12.40
C LEU A 170 6.46 12.54 12.78
N PHE A 171 5.51 11.64 12.49
CA PHE A 171 4.15 11.78 13.01
C PHE A 171 4.10 11.20 14.44
N TYR A 172 4.07 12.11 15.41
CA TYR A 172 3.67 11.84 16.80
C TYR A 172 2.14 11.66 16.81
N PHE A 173 1.67 10.51 17.29
CA PHE A 173 0.26 10.29 17.59
C PHE A 173 0.06 10.56 19.09
N PRO A 174 -0.62 11.65 19.50
CA PRO A 174 -1.02 11.78 20.90
C PRO A 174 -2.08 10.73 21.23
N PRO A 175 -2.14 10.23 22.48
CA PRO A 175 -3.23 9.37 22.90
C PRO A 175 -4.52 10.19 22.97
N GLU A 176 -5.59 9.69 22.36
CA GLU A 176 -6.96 10.17 22.60
C GLU A 176 -7.30 9.89 24.06
N ASN A 177 -7.49 10.95 24.85
CA ASN A 177 -8.16 10.87 26.15
C ASN A 177 -9.65 11.19 25.93
N ASP A 178 -10.48 10.46 26.67
CA ASP A 178 -11.93 10.65 26.85
C ASP A 178 -12.32 12.10 27.22
#